data_AF-A0A6P1EJA5-F1
#
_entry.id   AF-A0A6P1EJA5-F1
#
_cell.length_a   1.000
_cell.length_b   1.000
_cell.length_c   1.000
_cell.angle_alpha   90.00
_cell.angle_beta   90.00
_cell.angle_gamma   90.00
#
_symmetry.space_group_name_H-M   'P 1'
#
loop_
_entity.id
_entity.type
_entity.pdbx_description
1 polymer ?
#
loop_
_entity_poly.entity_id
_entity_poly.type
_entity_poly.pdbx_seq_one_letter_code
_entity_poly.pdbx_strand_id
1 'polypeptide(L)'
;MRLRSTLIVALAALSVTGTAFAQAPAAAATERPVVIEGVVPDQATKARLLKNLREVYGADRVVDRIQVESIATPPNWGEYVAGMITPGLKRVSPGKLEVNGQAVRVTGEVGNEALRQQVASDLSLASNTSYTVTNALKVGSQQKLLDQTLANRIIEFQSGSAKLTPLGMSILDEMVAKMALMGDTSFVIIGHTDNVGQRESNLALSHARAQAVKAYMVQKGIAGNHLDVLGKGPDEPVADNTTNDGRARNRRIEFKIQ
;
A
#
# COMPACT_ATOMS: atom_id res chain seq x y z
N MET A 1 -3.03 26.65 33.53
CA MET A 1 -2.20 26.09 32.44
C MET A 1 -2.99 24.95 31.81
N ARG A 2 -3.63 25.14 30.64
CA ARG A 2 -4.45 24.09 30.02
C ARG A 2 -3.52 23.07 29.35
N LEU A 3 -3.34 21.90 29.94
CA LEU A 3 -2.64 20.79 29.30
C LEU A 3 -3.41 20.39 28.03
N ARG A 4 -2.79 20.58 26.87
CA ARG A 4 -3.33 20.11 25.59
C ARG A 4 -3.04 18.62 25.50
N SER A 5 -4.09 17.82 25.60
CA SER A 5 -3.98 16.36 25.54
C SER A 5 -3.80 15.94 24.08
N THR A 6 -2.64 15.37 23.76
CA THR A 6 -2.34 14.85 22.41
C THR A 6 -2.19 13.33 22.53
N LEU A 7 -3.07 12.59 21.87
CA LEU A 7 -2.94 11.15 21.67
C LEU A 7 -2.35 10.92 20.28
N ILE A 8 -1.28 10.13 20.20
CA ILE A 8 -0.63 9.75 18.97
C ILE A 8 -0.71 8.23 18.84
N VAL A 9 -1.33 7.77 17.77
CA VAL A 9 -1.21 6.39 17.31
C VAL A 9 -0.24 6.41 16.14
N ALA A 10 1.00 6.03 16.39
CA ALA A 10 2.04 5.97 15.39
C ALA A 10 2.12 4.54 14.81
N LEU A 11 1.84 4.42 13.51
CA LEU A 11 2.15 3.24 12.71
C LEU A 11 3.58 3.43 12.18
N ALA A 12 4.54 3.53 13.11
CA ALA A 12 5.88 4.05 12.84
C ALA A 12 6.91 2.97 12.50
N ALA A 13 7.86 3.37 11.65
CA ALA A 13 9.20 2.82 11.57
C ALA A 13 10.06 3.45 12.66
N LEU A 14 10.82 2.65 13.40
CA LEU A 14 11.82 3.15 14.35
C LEU A 14 13.10 3.53 13.59
N SER A 15 13.57 4.77 13.78
CA SER A 15 14.98 5.12 13.68
C SER A 15 15.58 5.03 15.08
N VAL A 16 16.45 4.04 15.31
CA VAL A 16 17.22 3.91 16.56
C VAL A 16 18.61 4.47 16.32
N THR A 17 18.98 5.55 17.02
CA THR A 17 20.38 5.91 17.26
C THR A 17 20.84 5.21 18.54
N GLY A 18 21.83 4.31 18.46
CA GLY A 18 22.53 3.83 19.66
C GLY A 18 23.01 2.38 19.63
N THR A 19 24.30 2.22 19.31
CA THR A 19 25.31 1.20 19.74
C THR A 19 24.92 -0.28 19.92
N ALA A 20 25.66 -1.10 19.15
CA ALA A 20 25.63 -2.56 19.04
C ALA A 20 25.81 -3.34 20.35
N PHE A 21 25.15 -4.50 20.45
CA PHE A 21 25.72 -5.80 20.86
C PHE A 21 24.79 -6.97 20.47
N ALA A 22 25.43 -8.08 20.05
CA ALA A 22 24.97 -9.47 19.91
C ALA A 22 23.85 -9.82 18.89
N GLN A 23 24.27 -10.54 17.84
CA GLN A 23 23.45 -11.07 16.75
C GLN A 23 22.88 -12.45 17.15
N ALA A 24 21.56 -12.51 17.37
CA ALA A 24 20.76 -13.74 17.45
C ALA A 24 20.12 -14.03 16.07
N PRO A 25 19.76 -15.29 15.75
CA PRO A 25 19.50 -15.70 14.37
C PRO A 25 18.22 -15.06 13.81
N ALA A 26 18.29 -14.67 12.55
CA ALA A 26 17.21 -14.08 11.77
C ALA A 26 16.05 -15.08 11.61
N ALA A 27 15.00 -14.91 12.41
CA ALA A 27 13.73 -15.62 12.27
C ALA A 27 12.59 -14.61 12.12
N ALA A 28 11.85 -14.76 11.01
CA ALA A 28 10.62 -14.06 10.63
C ALA A 28 10.74 -12.54 10.43
N ALA A 29 10.39 -12.08 9.23
CA ALA A 29 10.08 -10.67 8.98
C ALA A 29 8.80 -10.31 9.76
N THR A 30 8.93 -9.97 11.04
CA THR A 30 7.81 -9.64 11.92
C THR A 30 7.26 -8.26 11.54
N GLU A 31 5.98 -8.20 11.20
CA GLU A 31 5.25 -6.97 10.88
C GLU A 31 5.50 -5.85 11.91
N ARG A 32 5.56 -4.59 11.45
CA ARG A 32 5.94 -3.44 12.29
C ARG A 32 4.99 -3.24 13.49
N PRO A 33 5.52 -2.88 14.67
CA PRO A 33 4.71 -2.63 15.85
C PRO A 33 3.83 -1.39 15.68
N VAL A 34 2.67 -1.41 16.32
CA VAL A 34 1.72 -0.28 16.41
C VAL A 34 1.88 0.33 17.79
N VAL A 35 2.37 1.57 17.84
CA VAL A 35 2.60 2.28 19.10
C VAL A 35 1.46 3.23 19.35
N ILE A 36 0.84 3.14 20.53
CA ILE A 36 -0.11 4.14 21.01
C ILE A 36 0.50 4.86 22.21
N GLU A 37 0.56 6.18 22.15
CA GLU A 37 1.16 7.03 23.17
C GLU A 37 0.34 8.31 23.40
N GLY A 38 0.42 8.85 24.61
CA GLY A 38 -0.28 10.08 24.99
C GLY A 38 -1.05 9.93 26.30
N VAL A 39 -1.96 10.88 26.55
CA VAL A 39 -2.71 10.97 27.81
C VAL A 39 -4.20 10.72 27.56
N VAL A 40 -4.83 9.91 28.40
CA VAL A 40 -6.27 9.62 28.38
C VAL A 40 -6.92 9.93 29.74
N PRO A 41 -8.23 10.29 29.76
CA PRO A 41 -8.90 10.79 30.98
C PRO A 41 -9.06 9.74 32.09
N ASP A 42 -9.17 8.47 31.72
CA ASP A 42 -9.47 7.39 32.65
C ASP A 42 -9.02 6.01 32.11
N GLN A 43 -9.02 5.03 33.02
CA GLN A 43 -8.61 3.66 32.72
C GLN A 43 -9.58 2.95 31.76
N ALA A 44 -10.86 3.32 31.77
CA ALA A 44 -11.87 2.71 30.89
C ALA A 44 -11.63 3.10 29.41
N THR A 45 -11.25 4.36 29.18
CA THR A 45 -10.87 4.89 27.87
C THR A 45 -9.60 4.20 27.38
N LYS A 46 -8.56 4.10 28.24
CA LYS A 46 -7.34 3.35 27.91
C LYS A 46 -7.66 1.91 27.46
N ALA A 47 -8.47 1.20 28.24
CA ALA A 47 -8.83 -0.19 27.94
C ALA A 47 -9.57 -0.32 26.61
N ARG A 48 -10.48 0.62 26.29
CA ARG A 48 -11.23 0.63 25.03
C ARG A 48 -10.33 0.83 23.81
N LEU A 49 -9.41 1.79 23.87
CA LEU A 49 -8.48 2.06 22.77
C LEU A 49 -7.57 0.86 22.52
N LEU A 50 -7.01 0.28 23.59
CA LEU A 50 -6.17 -0.92 23.47
C LEU A 50 -6.95 -2.12 22.94
N LYS A 51 -8.20 -2.31 23.37
CA LYS A 51 -9.07 -3.37 22.83
C LYS A 51 -9.23 -3.21 21.31
N ASN A 52 -9.68 -2.05 20.84
CA ASN A 52 -9.89 -1.81 19.41
C ASN A 52 -8.58 -1.95 18.60
N LEU A 53 -7.46 -1.44 19.10
CA LEU A 53 -6.16 -1.62 18.44
C LEU A 53 -5.77 -3.08 18.30
N ARG A 54 -5.99 -3.88 19.35
CA ARG A 54 -5.65 -5.30 19.34
C ARG A 54 -6.59 -6.10 18.44
N GLU A 55 -7.86 -5.71 18.33
CA GLU A 55 -8.81 -6.30 17.38
C GLU A 55 -8.42 -6.00 15.92
N VAL A 56 -7.94 -4.78 15.62
CA VAL A 56 -7.56 -4.38 14.26
C VAL A 56 -6.18 -4.92 13.86
N TYR A 57 -5.18 -4.78 14.75
CA TYR A 57 -3.77 -5.02 14.45
C TYR A 57 -3.19 -6.30 15.04
N GLY A 58 -3.93 -7.00 15.90
CA GLY A 58 -3.44 -8.16 16.64
C GLY A 58 -2.73 -7.76 17.95
N ALA A 59 -2.88 -8.59 18.98
CA ALA A 59 -2.39 -8.29 20.32
C ALA A 59 -0.86 -8.13 20.38
N ASP A 60 -0.13 -8.99 19.67
CA ASP A 60 1.34 -9.05 19.70
C ASP A 60 2.01 -7.84 19.08
N ARG A 61 1.27 -7.06 18.28
CA ARG A 61 1.80 -5.89 17.58
C ARG A 61 1.60 -4.58 18.33
N VAL A 62 0.73 -4.53 19.33
CA VAL A 62 0.33 -3.27 19.98
C VAL A 62 1.21 -2.98 21.18
N VAL A 63 1.93 -1.86 21.13
CA VAL A 63 2.76 -1.35 22.21
C VAL A 63 2.03 -0.20 22.92
N ASP A 64 1.69 -0.41 24.19
CA ASP A 64 1.03 0.57 25.05
C ASP A 64 2.05 1.52 25.70
N ARG A 65 1.93 2.82 25.42
CA ARG A 65 2.66 3.90 26.09
C ARG A 65 1.71 5.01 26.58
N ILE A 66 0.45 4.65 26.84
CA ILE A 66 -0.57 5.60 27.28
C ILE A 66 -0.43 5.84 28.78
N GLN A 67 -0.50 7.11 29.17
CA GLN A 67 -0.61 7.57 30.55
C GLN A 67 -2.07 7.92 30.86
N VAL A 68 -2.51 7.64 32.09
CA VAL A 68 -3.86 7.99 32.55
C VAL A 68 -3.75 9.17 33.50
N GLU A 69 -4.39 10.28 33.12
CA GLU A 69 -4.44 11.49 33.94
C GLU A 69 -5.84 12.08 33.87
N SER A 70 -6.29 12.74 34.94
CA SER A 70 -7.60 13.40 34.97
C SER A 70 -7.59 14.68 34.14
N ILE A 71 -7.81 14.54 32.83
CA ILE A 71 -7.86 15.63 31.85
C ILE A 71 -9.30 15.93 31.42
N ALA A 72 -9.59 17.21 31.17
CA ALA A 72 -10.87 17.62 30.57
C ALA A 72 -10.91 17.20 29.09
N THR A 73 -11.88 16.37 28.73
CA THR A 73 -12.10 15.90 27.36
C THR A 73 -13.52 16.25 26.89
N PRO A 74 -13.75 16.35 25.57
CA PRO A 74 -15.10 16.47 25.03
C PRO A 74 -16.01 15.30 25.45
N PRO A 75 -17.34 15.49 25.45
CA PRO A 75 -18.27 14.38 25.67
C PRO A 75 -18.01 13.21 24.72
N ASN A 76 -18.08 11.99 25.25
CA ASN A 76 -17.89 10.73 24.51
C ASN A 76 -16.55 10.63 23.76
N TRP A 77 -15.52 11.39 24.15
CA TRP A 77 -14.22 11.41 23.47
C TRP A 77 -13.63 10.01 23.27
N GLY A 78 -13.64 9.18 24.32
CA GLY A 78 -13.09 7.82 24.25
C GLY A 78 -13.84 6.90 23.28
N GLU A 79 -15.14 7.12 23.07
CA GLU A 79 -15.94 6.35 22.12
C GLU A 79 -15.62 6.76 20.67
N TYR A 80 -15.56 8.06 20.40
CA TYR A 80 -15.23 8.57 19.06
C TYR A 80 -13.82 8.20 18.63
N VAL A 81 -12.83 8.37 19.50
CA VAL A 81 -11.45 8.01 19.18
C VAL A 81 -11.32 6.51 18.98
N ALA A 82 -12.00 5.69 19.78
CA ALA A 82 -12.03 4.25 19.56
C ALA A 82 -12.68 3.88 18.22
N GLY A 83 -13.75 4.58 17.82
CA GLY A 83 -14.44 4.39 16.54
C GLY A 83 -13.59 4.77 15.32
N MET A 84 -12.62 5.69 15.47
CA MET A 84 -11.68 6.05 14.40
C MET A 84 -10.63 4.97 14.13
N ILE A 85 -10.44 4.02 15.06
CA ILE A 85 -9.51 2.90 14.91
C ILE A 85 -10.20 1.81 14.07
N THR A 86 -10.27 2.04 12.77
CA THR A 86 -10.94 1.15 11.81
C THR A 86 -9.94 0.21 11.12
N PRO A 87 -10.39 -0.92 10.55
CA PRO A 87 -9.56 -1.79 9.71
C PRO A 87 -8.90 -1.08 8.52
N GLY A 88 -9.53 -0.02 8.01
CA GLY A 88 -8.99 0.80 6.91
C GLY A 88 -7.62 1.42 7.24
N LEU A 89 -7.34 1.70 8.52
CA LEU A 89 -6.04 2.23 8.94
C LEU A 89 -4.88 1.24 8.69
N LYS A 90 -5.13 -0.07 8.60
CA LYS A 90 -4.10 -1.06 8.24
C LYS A 90 -3.55 -0.83 6.83
N ARG A 91 -4.32 -0.14 5.98
CA ARG A 91 -3.94 0.19 4.61
C ARG A 91 -3.16 1.50 4.50
N VAL A 92 -2.90 2.18 5.63
CA VAL A 92 -2.06 3.39 5.71
C VAL A 92 -0.68 2.98 6.24
N SER A 93 0.37 3.09 5.42
CA SER A 93 1.73 2.66 5.81
C SER A 93 2.85 3.43 5.11
N PRO A 94 3.85 3.97 5.84
CA PRO A 94 3.79 4.25 7.28
C PRO A 94 2.62 5.21 7.56
N GLY A 95 1.99 5.07 8.72
CA GLY A 95 0.79 5.84 9.07
C GLY A 95 0.89 6.51 10.44
N LYS A 96 0.10 7.54 10.66
CA LYS A 96 -0.03 8.19 11.97
C LYS A 96 -1.43 8.77 12.10
N LEU A 97 -2.10 8.47 13.20
CA LEU A 97 -3.34 9.10 13.61
C LEU A 97 -3.07 9.92 14.87
N GLU A 98 -3.31 11.22 14.80
CA GLU A 98 -3.14 12.15 15.91
C GLU A 98 -4.49 12.71 16.31
N VAL A 99 -4.77 12.72 17.61
CA VAL A 99 -5.98 13.30 18.18
C VAL A 99 -5.58 14.32 19.23
N ASN A 100 -6.03 15.57 19.03
CA ASN A 100 -5.82 16.68 19.97
C ASN A 100 -7.15 17.37 20.23
N GLY A 101 -7.79 17.02 21.35
CA GLY A 101 -9.16 17.45 21.65
C GLY A 101 -10.13 17.00 20.56
N GLN A 102 -10.69 17.97 19.82
CA GLN A 102 -11.59 17.74 18.68
C GLN A 102 -10.89 17.72 17.31
N ALA A 103 -9.59 18.05 17.26
CA ALA A 103 -8.84 17.99 16.01
C ALA A 103 -8.25 16.59 15.82
N VAL A 104 -8.54 15.98 14.69
CA VAL A 104 -8.01 14.66 14.31
C VAL A 104 -7.21 14.83 13.03
N ARG A 105 -6.01 14.29 12.99
CA ARG A 105 -5.15 14.32 11.80
C ARG A 105 -4.70 12.91 11.46
N VAL A 106 -4.95 12.50 10.23
CA VAL A 106 -4.40 11.26 9.67
C VAL A 106 -3.32 11.61 8.65
N THR A 107 -2.16 10.97 8.77
CA THR A 107 -1.05 11.10 7.83
C THR A 107 -0.50 9.73 7.47
N GLY A 108 0.10 9.62 6.29
CA GLY A 108 0.72 8.38 5.83
C GLY A 108 0.53 8.17 4.34
N GLU A 109 0.94 7.00 3.86
CA GLU A 109 0.75 6.59 2.47
C GLU A 109 -0.36 5.53 2.35
N VAL A 110 -1.22 5.69 1.35
CA VAL A 110 -2.26 4.73 0.95
C VAL A 110 -2.03 4.24 -0.47
N GLY A 111 -2.55 3.07 -0.81
CA GLY A 111 -2.20 2.42 -2.08
C GLY A 111 -2.75 3.08 -3.35
N ASN A 112 -3.92 3.72 -3.26
CA ASN A 112 -4.54 4.42 -4.38
C ASN A 112 -5.46 5.56 -3.89
N GLU A 113 -6.00 6.32 -4.84
CA GLU A 113 -6.89 7.44 -4.56
C GLU A 113 -8.25 7.00 -4.01
N ALA A 114 -8.81 5.89 -4.51
CA ALA A 114 -10.08 5.35 -4.02
C ALA A 114 -10.00 4.99 -2.52
N LEU A 115 -8.92 4.34 -2.11
CA LEU A 115 -8.65 4.02 -0.71
C LEU A 115 -8.41 5.27 0.12
N ARG A 116 -7.71 6.28 -0.42
CA ARG A 116 -7.55 7.58 0.26
C ARG A 116 -8.90 8.19 0.60
N GLN A 117 -9.85 8.14 -0.34
CA GLN A 117 -11.21 8.63 -0.16
C GLN A 117 -12.00 7.78 0.84
N GLN A 118 -11.86 6.44 0.77
CA GLN A 118 -12.53 5.54 1.71
C GLN A 118 -12.08 5.79 3.15
N VAL A 119 -10.76 5.85 3.41
CA VAL A 119 -10.23 6.12 4.76
C VAL A 119 -10.67 7.49 5.25
N ALA A 120 -10.73 8.49 4.37
CA ALA A 120 -11.26 9.81 4.72
C ALA A 120 -12.72 9.74 5.14
N SER A 121 -13.55 9.03 4.35
CA SER A 121 -14.98 8.85 4.62
C SER A 121 -15.21 8.10 5.93
N ASP A 122 -14.51 6.98 6.15
CA ASP A 122 -14.61 6.19 7.38
C ASP A 122 -14.28 7.04 8.61
N LEU A 123 -13.20 7.84 8.56
CA LEU A 123 -12.82 8.73 9.65
C LEU A 123 -13.84 9.85 9.86
N SER A 124 -14.39 10.40 8.77
CA SER A 124 -15.46 11.40 8.84
C SER A 124 -16.76 10.84 9.41
N LEU A 125 -17.10 9.58 9.13
CA LEU A 125 -18.28 8.89 9.69
C LEU A 125 -18.09 8.51 11.16
N ALA A 126 -16.88 8.10 11.54
CA ALA A 126 -16.52 7.82 12.93
C ALA A 126 -16.48 9.10 13.78
N SER A 127 -16.21 10.25 13.14
CA SER A 127 -16.25 11.56 13.76
C SER A 127 -17.67 12.14 13.73
N ASN A 128 -18.18 12.68 14.85
CA ASN A 128 -19.41 13.48 14.78
C ASN A 128 -19.10 14.88 14.18
N THR A 129 -20.12 15.71 13.95
CA THR A 129 -19.96 17.09 13.40
C THR A 129 -19.11 18.04 14.26
N SER A 130 -18.75 17.67 15.49
CA SER A 130 -17.93 18.47 16.40
C SER A 130 -16.43 18.23 16.28
N TYR A 131 -15.98 17.24 15.51
CA TYR A 131 -14.56 16.96 15.27
C TYR A 131 -14.12 17.45 13.89
N THR A 132 -12.92 18.03 13.84
CA THR A 132 -12.29 18.45 12.58
C THR A 132 -11.28 17.40 12.16
N VAL A 133 -11.64 16.59 11.16
CA VAL A 133 -10.74 15.59 10.57
C VAL A 133 -9.92 16.21 9.45
N THR A 134 -8.60 16.30 9.64
CA THR A 134 -7.63 16.71 8.62
C THR A 134 -7.05 15.47 7.95
N ASN A 135 -7.44 15.23 6.70
CA ASN A 135 -6.85 14.18 5.87
C ASN A 135 -5.57 14.69 5.19
N ALA A 136 -4.42 14.21 5.65
CA ALA A 136 -3.10 14.47 5.05
C ALA A 136 -2.44 13.16 4.54
N LEU A 137 -3.27 12.19 4.13
CA LEU A 137 -2.82 10.99 3.44
C LEU A 137 -2.31 11.33 2.04
N LYS A 138 -1.23 10.67 1.65
CA LYS A 138 -0.68 10.70 0.30
C LYS A 138 -0.96 9.37 -0.37
N VAL A 139 -1.23 9.37 -1.66
CA VAL A 139 -1.14 8.12 -2.42
C VAL A 139 0.35 7.79 -2.54
N GLY A 140 0.73 6.62 -2.01
CA GLY A 140 2.12 6.20 -1.93
C GLY A 140 2.76 6.05 -3.29
N SER A 141 4.09 6.13 -3.34
CA SER A 141 4.90 5.97 -4.56
C SER A 141 4.92 4.54 -5.10
N GLN A 142 3.92 3.71 -4.78
CA GLN A 142 3.85 2.30 -5.14
C GLN A 142 3.89 2.10 -6.66
N GLN A 143 3.20 2.95 -7.42
CA GLN A 143 3.32 2.94 -8.89
C GLN A 143 4.78 3.15 -9.32
N LYS A 144 5.46 4.15 -8.74
CA LYS A 144 6.87 4.42 -9.01
C LYS A 144 7.78 3.25 -8.61
N LEU A 145 7.45 2.52 -7.55
CA LEU A 145 8.19 1.33 -7.14
C LEU A 145 8.02 0.18 -8.15
N LEU A 146 6.81 -0.02 -8.69
CA LEU A 146 6.57 -0.98 -9.78
C LEU A 146 7.36 -0.56 -11.03
N ASP A 147 7.26 0.71 -11.42
CA ASP A 147 7.96 1.26 -12.59
C ASP A 147 9.48 1.11 -12.44
N GLN A 148 10.03 1.34 -11.25
CA GLN A 148 11.45 1.15 -10.94
C GLN A 148 11.87 -0.32 -10.97
N THR A 149 11.01 -1.22 -10.51
CA THR A 149 11.30 -2.67 -10.54
C THR A 149 11.36 -3.19 -11.98
N LEU A 150 10.63 -2.56 -12.90
CA LEU A 150 10.68 -2.84 -14.32
C LEU A 150 11.60 -1.91 -15.11
N ALA A 151 12.18 -0.89 -14.49
CA ALA A 151 12.95 0.12 -15.20
C ALA A 151 14.12 -0.53 -15.94
N ASN A 152 14.17 -0.30 -17.26
CA ASN A 152 15.15 -0.86 -18.19
C ASN A 152 15.16 -2.39 -18.30
N ARG A 153 14.14 -3.08 -17.78
CA ARG A 153 13.98 -4.53 -17.83
C ARG A 153 12.81 -4.89 -18.73
N ILE A 154 13.04 -5.82 -19.65
CA ILE A 154 12.00 -6.31 -20.55
C ILE A 154 11.56 -7.68 -20.04
N ILE A 155 10.25 -7.85 -19.83
CA ILE A 155 9.68 -9.18 -19.58
C ILE A 155 9.73 -9.95 -20.90
N GLU A 156 10.60 -10.94 -20.96
CA GLU A 156 10.89 -11.68 -22.17
C GLU A 156 9.93 -12.86 -22.41
N PHE A 157 9.65 -13.09 -23.69
CA PHE A 157 8.84 -14.19 -24.19
C PHE A 157 9.59 -14.93 -25.30
N GLN A 158 9.30 -16.21 -25.51
CA GLN A 158 9.79 -16.93 -26.69
C GLN A 158 9.30 -16.23 -27.96
N SER A 159 10.15 -16.20 -29.00
CA SER A 159 9.89 -15.47 -30.24
C SER A 159 8.51 -15.76 -30.83
N GLY A 160 7.78 -14.72 -31.22
CA GLY A 160 6.44 -14.83 -31.80
C GLY A 160 5.35 -15.38 -30.87
N SER A 161 5.61 -15.56 -29.58
CA SER A 161 4.68 -16.20 -28.65
C SER A 161 4.39 -15.36 -27.39
N ALA A 162 3.47 -15.88 -26.58
CA ALA A 162 3.16 -15.41 -25.22
C ALA A 162 3.79 -16.31 -24.13
N LYS A 163 4.72 -17.21 -24.48
CA LYS A 163 5.36 -18.09 -23.51
C LYS A 163 6.55 -17.38 -22.84
N LEU A 164 6.48 -17.18 -21.53
CA LEU A 164 7.51 -16.53 -20.73
C LEU A 164 8.85 -17.29 -20.78
N THR A 165 9.97 -16.57 -20.86
CA THR A 165 11.31 -17.15 -20.71
C THR A 165 11.69 -17.27 -19.23
N PRO A 166 12.71 -18.05 -18.86
CA PRO A 166 13.22 -18.08 -17.49
C PRO A 166 13.62 -16.69 -16.95
N LEU A 167 14.19 -15.82 -17.80
CA LEU A 167 14.53 -14.45 -17.42
C LEU A 167 13.27 -13.59 -17.20
N GLY A 168 12.25 -13.73 -18.06
CA GLY A 168 10.95 -13.09 -17.84
C GLY A 168 10.32 -13.53 -16.52
N MET A 169 10.40 -14.82 -16.18
CA MET A 169 9.90 -15.38 -14.92
C MET A 169 10.63 -14.83 -13.70
N SER A 170 11.96 -14.71 -13.73
CA SER A 170 12.71 -14.13 -12.59
C SER A 170 12.37 -12.66 -12.36
N ILE A 171 12.15 -11.90 -13.44
CA ILE A 171 11.70 -10.51 -13.35
C ILE A 171 10.32 -10.43 -12.68
N LEU A 172 9.42 -11.35 -13.03
CA LEU A 172 8.08 -11.42 -12.46
C LEU A 172 8.09 -11.88 -11.00
N ASP A 173 9.03 -12.73 -10.59
CA ASP A 173 9.18 -13.13 -9.18
C ASP A 173 9.52 -11.93 -8.29
N GLU A 174 10.40 -11.02 -8.75
CA GLU A 174 10.66 -9.76 -8.05
C GLU A 174 9.42 -8.87 -7.99
N MET A 175 8.66 -8.79 -9.09
CA MET A 175 7.41 -8.03 -9.12
C MET A 175 6.38 -8.57 -8.14
N VAL A 176 6.20 -9.89 -8.06
CA VAL A 176 5.32 -10.55 -7.09
C VAL A 176 5.72 -10.17 -5.66
N ALA A 177 7.02 -10.22 -5.35
CA ALA A 177 7.50 -9.82 -4.02
C ALA A 177 7.18 -8.36 -3.68
N LYS A 178 7.25 -7.44 -4.65
CA LYS A 178 6.86 -6.04 -4.44
C LYS A 178 5.35 -5.88 -4.30
N MET A 179 4.56 -6.52 -5.15
CA MET A 179 3.10 -6.46 -5.11
C MET A 179 2.53 -7.07 -3.83
N ALA A 180 3.15 -8.12 -3.28
CA ALA A 180 2.76 -8.71 -2.01
C ALA A 180 2.88 -7.72 -0.83
N LEU A 181 3.77 -6.73 -0.91
CA LEU A 181 3.90 -5.67 0.10
C LEU A 181 2.82 -4.58 -0.03
N MET A 182 2.05 -4.59 -1.11
CA MET A 182 1.06 -3.56 -1.42
C MET A 182 -0.33 -3.88 -0.88
N GLY A 183 -0.49 -4.97 -0.13
CA GLY A 183 -1.74 -5.33 0.55
C GLY A 183 -2.82 -5.74 -0.45
N ASP A 184 -3.97 -5.09 -0.35
CA ASP A 184 -5.21 -5.44 -1.06
C ASP A 184 -5.45 -4.51 -2.25
N THR A 185 -4.40 -4.33 -3.04
CA THR A 185 -4.37 -3.44 -4.19
C THR A 185 -4.68 -4.23 -5.45
N SER A 186 -5.54 -3.68 -6.30
CA SER A 186 -5.78 -4.23 -7.64
C SER A 186 -4.86 -3.58 -8.66
N PHE A 187 -4.46 -4.38 -9.65
CA PHE A 187 -3.51 -3.99 -10.69
C PHE A 187 -4.05 -4.35 -12.07
N VAL A 188 -3.72 -3.55 -13.06
CA VAL A 188 -3.90 -3.88 -14.47
C VAL A 188 -2.55 -4.15 -15.13
N ILE A 189 -2.45 -5.28 -15.81
CA ILE A 189 -1.29 -5.72 -16.57
C ILE A 189 -1.53 -5.35 -18.03
N ILE A 190 -0.66 -4.51 -18.59
CA ILE A 190 -0.84 -3.96 -19.93
C ILE A 190 0.28 -4.47 -20.83
N GLY A 191 -0.08 -5.14 -21.91
CA GLY A 191 0.85 -5.56 -22.94
C GLY A 191 0.99 -4.52 -24.06
N HIS A 192 2.21 -4.32 -24.53
CA HIS A 192 2.53 -3.47 -25.68
C HIS A 192 3.40 -4.21 -26.70
N THR A 193 3.32 -3.80 -27.96
CA THR A 193 4.20 -4.26 -29.04
C THR A 193 4.92 -3.07 -29.68
N ASP A 194 5.86 -3.37 -30.57
CA ASP A 194 6.31 -2.40 -31.57
C ASP A 194 5.28 -2.29 -32.71
N ASN A 195 5.58 -1.45 -33.69
CA ASN A 195 4.72 -1.20 -34.86
C ASN A 195 4.90 -2.18 -36.03
N VAL A 196 5.65 -3.27 -35.87
CA VAL A 196 5.91 -4.21 -36.96
C VAL A 196 4.74 -5.20 -37.09
N GLY A 197 4.24 -5.41 -38.30
CA GLY A 197 3.12 -6.31 -38.58
C GLY A 197 1.75 -5.65 -38.47
N GLN A 198 0.69 -6.46 -38.52
CA GLN A 198 -0.69 -5.97 -38.51
C GLN A 198 -1.10 -5.55 -37.09
N ARG A 199 -1.77 -4.38 -36.99
CA ARG A 199 -2.23 -3.82 -35.71
C ARG A 199 -3.10 -4.81 -34.93
N GLU A 200 -4.04 -5.48 -35.59
CA GLU A 200 -4.95 -6.45 -34.95
C GLU A 200 -4.17 -7.63 -34.36
N SER A 201 -3.20 -8.18 -35.11
CA SER A 201 -2.32 -9.24 -34.62
C SER A 201 -1.49 -8.77 -33.41
N ASN A 202 -1.02 -7.52 -33.43
CA ASN A 202 -0.29 -6.93 -32.32
C ASN A 202 -1.16 -6.70 -31.07
N LEU A 203 -2.42 -6.28 -31.24
CA LEU A 203 -3.38 -6.18 -30.15
C LEU A 203 -3.61 -7.55 -29.50
N ALA A 204 -3.90 -8.58 -30.32
CA ALA A 204 -4.10 -9.94 -29.84
C ALA A 204 -2.85 -10.49 -29.12
N LEU A 205 -1.66 -10.31 -29.70
CA LEU A 205 -0.39 -10.76 -29.10
C LEU A 205 -0.10 -10.05 -27.77
N SER A 206 -0.30 -8.73 -27.72
CA SER A 206 -0.07 -7.95 -26.51
C SER A 206 -0.99 -8.38 -25.37
N HIS A 207 -2.27 -8.63 -25.67
CA HIS A 207 -3.24 -9.13 -24.70
C HIS A 207 -2.88 -10.54 -24.22
N ALA A 208 -2.55 -11.46 -25.15
CA ALA A 208 -2.15 -12.82 -24.81
C ALA A 208 -0.90 -12.86 -23.91
N ARG A 209 0.08 -11.99 -24.15
CA ARG A 209 1.26 -11.83 -23.30
C ARG A 209 0.90 -11.34 -21.90
N ALA A 210 0.05 -10.32 -21.80
CA ALA A 210 -0.40 -9.82 -20.51
C ALA A 210 -1.22 -10.88 -19.74
N GLN A 211 -1.99 -11.72 -20.44
CA GLN A 211 -2.69 -12.87 -19.84
C GLN A 211 -1.72 -13.94 -19.31
N ALA A 212 -0.66 -14.25 -20.06
CA ALA A 212 0.37 -15.19 -19.61
C ALA A 212 1.08 -14.69 -18.34
N VAL A 213 1.32 -13.37 -18.26
CA VAL A 213 1.87 -12.73 -17.06
C VAL A 213 0.90 -12.84 -15.87
N LYS A 214 -0.40 -12.54 -16.07
CA LYS A 214 -1.43 -12.74 -15.03
C LYS A 214 -1.43 -14.17 -14.52
N ALA A 215 -1.46 -15.15 -15.43
CA ALA A 215 -1.47 -16.57 -15.07
C ALA A 215 -0.26 -16.97 -14.21
N TYR A 216 0.93 -16.47 -14.59
CA TYR A 216 2.16 -16.68 -13.82
C TYR A 216 2.09 -16.07 -12.42
N MET A 217 1.61 -14.82 -12.30
CA MET A 217 1.47 -14.15 -10.99
C MET A 217 0.46 -14.85 -10.07
N VAL A 218 -0.64 -15.36 -10.64
CA VAL A 218 -1.62 -16.16 -9.89
C VAL A 218 -0.99 -17.44 -9.37
N GLN A 219 -0.18 -18.12 -10.18
CA GLN A 219 0.56 -19.31 -9.74
C GLN A 219 1.53 -18.99 -8.58
N LYS A 220 2.04 -17.76 -8.51
CA LYS A 220 2.93 -17.28 -7.44
C LYS A 220 2.19 -16.75 -6.20
N GLY A 221 0.86 -16.80 -6.19
CA GLY A 221 0.04 -16.50 -5.01
C GLY A 221 -0.65 -15.14 -5.00
N ILE A 222 -0.55 -14.33 -6.08
CA ILE A 222 -1.37 -13.12 -6.21
C ILE A 222 -2.79 -13.53 -6.57
N ALA A 223 -3.80 -13.11 -5.81
CA ALA A 223 -5.17 -13.51 -6.09
C ALA A 223 -5.69 -12.88 -7.40
N GLY A 224 -6.25 -13.71 -8.29
CA GLY A 224 -6.54 -13.34 -9.67
C GLY A 224 -7.68 -12.31 -9.85
N ASN A 225 -8.47 -12.06 -8.80
CA ASN A 225 -9.48 -11.00 -8.72
C ASN A 225 -8.86 -9.60 -8.52
N HIS A 226 -7.58 -9.52 -8.15
CA HIS A 226 -6.83 -8.26 -8.07
C HIS A 226 -6.02 -7.96 -9.34
N LEU A 227 -6.15 -8.79 -10.38
CA LEU A 227 -5.37 -8.64 -11.60
C LEU A 227 -6.29 -8.52 -12.81
N ASP A 228 -6.28 -7.37 -13.46
CA ASP A 228 -6.89 -7.16 -14.77
C ASP A 228 -5.84 -7.17 -15.87
N VAL A 229 -6.29 -7.32 -17.12
CA VAL A 229 -5.40 -7.48 -18.26
C VAL A 229 -5.88 -6.62 -19.42
N LEU A 230 -4.97 -5.91 -20.08
CA LEU A 230 -5.24 -5.14 -21.29
C LEU A 230 -4.14 -5.39 -22.34
N GLY A 231 -4.53 -5.41 -23.60
CA GLY A 231 -3.61 -5.38 -24.74
C GLY A 231 -3.73 -4.05 -25.47
N LYS A 232 -2.64 -3.30 -25.56
CA LYS A 232 -2.58 -2.01 -26.26
C LYS A 232 -1.88 -2.07 -27.61
N GLY A 233 -1.32 -3.23 -27.96
CA GLY A 233 -0.62 -3.42 -29.23
C GLY A 233 0.41 -2.30 -29.46
N PRO A 234 0.44 -1.69 -30.65
CA PRO A 234 1.38 -0.63 -30.99
C PRO A 234 0.90 0.78 -30.62
N ASP A 235 -0.27 0.93 -30.00
CA ASP A 235 -1.00 2.21 -29.95
C ASP A 235 -0.45 3.21 -28.91
N GLU A 236 0.40 2.75 -27.99
CA GLU A 236 1.01 3.57 -26.93
C GLU A 236 2.55 3.37 -26.89
N PRO A 237 3.29 3.88 -27.89
CA PRO A 237 4.74 3.76 -27.95
C PRO A 237 5.42 4.70 -26.94
N VAL A 238 6.48 4.21 -26.30
CA VAL A 238 7.32 4.97 -25.35
C VAL A 238 8.67 5.36 -25.96
N ALA A 239 8.93 4.88 -27.17
CA ALA A 239 10.16 5.09 -27.91
C ALA A 239 9.93 5.10 -29.42
N ASP A 240 10.87 5.65 -30.17
CA ASP A 240 10.82 5.70 -31.62
C ASP A 240 10.89 4.30 -32.25
N ASN A 241 9.85 3.93 -33.00
CA ASN A 241 9.75 2.64 -33.69
C ASN A 241 10.66 2.51 -34.92
N THR A 242 11.31 3.58 -35.38
CA THR A 242 12.25 3.48 -36.51
C THR A 242 13.53 2.72 -36.14
N THR A 243 13.94 2.77 -34.88
CA THR A 243 15.17 2.13 -34.37
C THR A 243 14.91 0.76 -33.77
N ASN A 244 15.90 -0.15 -33.83
CA ASN A 244 15.82 -1.45 -33.16
C ASN A 244 15.61 -1.30 -31.65
N ASP A 245 16.35 -0.39 -31.02
CA ASP A 245 16.27 -0.11 -29.59
C ASP A 245 14.91 0.45 -29.17
N GLY A 246 14.35 1.36 -29.95
CA GLY A 246 13.03 1.88 -29.65
C GLY A 246 11.92 0.85 -29.83
N ARG A 247 12.00 -0.02 -30.85
CA ARG A 247 11.10 -1.19 -30.96
C ARG A 247 11.23 -2.13 -29.76
N ALA A 248 12.46 -2.39 -29.30
CA ALA A 248 12.67 -3.21 -28.11
C ALA A 248 12.02 -2.60 -26.86
N ARG A 249 12.14 -1.28 -26.66
CA ARG A 249 11.47 -0.57 -25.56
C ARG A 249 9.94 -0.57 -25.66
N ASN A 250 9.39 -0.58 -26.86
CA ASN A 250 7.94 -0.64 -27.07
C ASN A 250 7.36 -2.04 -26.82
N ARG A 251 8.14 -3.12 -27.04
CA ARG A 251 7.78 -4.49 -26.67
C ARG A 251 7.93 -4.70 -25.15
N ARG A 252 6.98 -4.19 -24.38
CA ARG A 252 7.02 -4.18 -22.91
C ARG A 252 5.72 -4.66 -22.27
N ILE A 253 5.82 -4.98 -20.99
CA ILE A 253 4.69 -5.16 -20.08
C ILE A 253 4.73 -4.04 -19.05
N GLU A 254 3.57 -3.45 -18.78
CA GLU A 254 3.38 -2.40 -17.79
C GLU A 254 2.39 -2.86 -16.72
N PHE A 255 2.59 -2.40 -15.49
CA PHE A 255 1.68 -2.67 -14.38
C PHE A 255 1.18 -1.33 -13.87
N LYS A 256 -0.14 -1.14 -13.82
CA LYS A 256 -0.74 0.04 -13.19
C LYS A 256 -1.58 -0.36 -12.00
N ILE A 257 -1.52 0.44 -10.95
CA ILE A 257 -2.45 0.34 -9.82
C ILE A 257 -3.81 0.87 -10.26
N GLN A 258 -4.89 0.19 -9.85
CA GLN A 258 -6.28 0.62 -10.03
C GLN A 258 -6.77 1.48 -8.86
#